data_AF-A0A0K3AS87-F1
#
_entry.id   AF-A0A0K3AS87-F1
#
_cell.length_a   1.000
_cell.length_b   1.000
_cell.length_c   1.000
_cell.angle_alpha   90.00
_cell.angle_beta   90.00
_cell.angle_gamma   90.00
#
_symmetry.space_group_name_H-M   'P 1'
#
loop_
_entity.id
_entity.type
_entity.pdbx_description
1 polymer ?
#
loop_
_entity_poly.entity_id
_entity_poly.type
_entity_poly.pdbx_seq_one_letter_code
_entity_poly.pdbx_strand_id
1 'polypeptide(L)'
;MLDLEPTHEELSYMICQLCFHQVGKKLQGNILKTVEKLQEVLSNNLHDYYVNQMNQPKYSKRIARMMKINNTVEQCLYRDRVKADLMKVFEVFHVECSHPGIFLNA
;
A
#
# COMPACT_ATOMS: atom_id res chain seq x y z
N MET A 1 17.34 3.88 8.78
CA MET A 1 15.91 3.58 8.53
C MET A 1 15.79 3.28 7.04
N LEU A 2 15.23 2.12 6.67
CA LEU A 2 14.91 1.65 5.30
C LEU A 2 15.96 0.90 4.46
N ASP A 3 16.90 0.15 5.06
CA ASP A 3 17.75 -0.80 4.29
C ASP A 3 16.98 -2.12 4.01
N LEU A 4 15.84 -2.04 3.33
CA LEU A 4 15.19 -3.22 2.77
C LEU A 4 15.71 -3.54 1.37
N GLU A 5 16.01 -2.49 0.59
CA GLU A 5 16.35 -2.57 -0.84
C GLU A 5 15.43 -3.57 -1.55
N PRO A 6 14.12 -3.25 -1.65
CA PRO A 6 13.15 -4.18 -2.18
C PRO A 6 13.44 -4.46 -3.66
N THR A 7 13.35 -5.73 -4.01
CA THR A 7 13.31 -6.18 -5.42
C THR A 7 12.01 -5.71 -6.08
N HIS A 8 11.93 -5.81 -7.41
CA HIS A 8 10.73 -5.37 -8.13
C HIS A 8 9.48 -6.16 -7.72
N GLU A 9 9.63 -7.44 -7.43
CA GLU A 9 8.58 -8.34 -6.97
C GLU A 9 8.08 -7.94 -5.57
N GLU A 10 9.00 -7.64 -4.66
CA GLU A 10 8.69 -7.17 -3.31
C GLU A 10 8.03 -5.79 -3.32
N LEU A 11 8.54 -4.87 -4.14
CA LEU A 11 7.96 -3.53 -4.29
C LEU A 11 6.54 -3.62 -4.86
N SER A 12 6.33 -4.46 -5.87
CA SER A 12 5.01 -4.69 -6.46
C SER A 12 4.04 -5.28 -5.43
N TYR A 13 4.48 -6.26 -4.64
CA TYR A 13 3.70 -6.80 -3.54
C TYR A 13 3.33 -5.71 -2.52
N MET A 14 4.30 -4.89 -2.11
CA MET A 14 4.10 -3.82 -1.13
C MET A 14 3.09 -2.78 -1.60
N ILE A 15 3.21 -2.32 -2.85
CA ILE A 15 2.30 -1.33 -3.44
C ILE A 15 0.87 -1.90 -3.53
N CYS A 16 0.73 -3.11 -4.06
CA CYS A 16 -0.59 -3.74 -4.19
C CYS A 16 -1.23 -3.96 -2.80
N GLN A 17 -0.45 -4.39 -1.81
CA GLN A 17 -0.94 -4.58 -0.44
C GLN A 17 -1.45 -3.27 0.17
N LEU A 18 -0.74 -2.16 -0.03
CA LEU A 18 -1.19 -0.82 0.38
C LEU A 18 -2.50 -0.42 -0.30
N CYS A 19 -2.60 -0.57 -1.63
CA CYS A 19 -3.80 -0.24 -2.38
C CYS A 19 -5.01 -1.05 -1.91
N PHE A 20 -4.84 -2.36 -1.82
CA PHE A 20 -5.92 -3.29 -1.44
C PHE A 20 -6.37 -3.12 0.00
N HIS A 21 -5.46 -2.81 0.91
CA HIS A 21 -5.84 -2.50 2.29
C HIS A 21 -6.69 -1.22 2.39
N GLN A 22 -6.35 -0.18 1.62
CA GLN A 22 -7.17 1.04 1.55
C GLN A 22 -8.55 0.77 0.94
N VAL A 23 -8.60 0.01 -0.15
CA VAL A 23 -9.85 -0.35 -0.83
C VAL A 23 -10.73 -1.22 0.08
N GLY A 24 -10.18 -2.24 0.72
CA GLY A 24 -10.92 -3.13 1.63
C GLY A 24 -11.48 -2.41 2.87
N LYS A 25 -10.75 -1.41 3.40
CA LYS A 25 -11.26 -0.56 4.49
C LYS A 25 -12.45 0.31 4.05
N LYS A 26 -12.43 0.82 2.82
CA LYS A 26 -13.47 1.73 2.30
C LYS A 26 -14.69 1.00 1.74
N LEU A 27 -14.49 -0.15 1.10
CA LEU A 27 -15.51 -0.84 0.31
C LEU A 27 -15.81 -2.21 0.91
N GLN A 28 -17.05 -2.39 1.39
CA GLN A 28 -17.51 -3.64 2.00
C GLN A 28 -18.18 -4.58 0.97
N GLY A 29 -18.55 -5.79 1.43
CA GLY A 29 -19.33 -6.74 0.63
C GLY A 29 -18.51 -7.47 -0.42
N ASN A 30 -19.01 -7.53 -1.66
CA ASN A 30 -18.40 -8.32 -2.73
C ASN A 30 -17.00 -7.82 -3.14
N ILE A 31 -16.74 -6.52 -2.98
CA ILE A 31 -15.44 -5.93 -3.27
C ILE A 31 -14.41 -6.42 -2.25
N LEU A 32 -14.76 -6.43 -0.96
CA LEU A 32 -13.87 -6.96 0.09
C LEU A 32 -13.49 -8.42 -0.19
N LYS A 33 -14.46 -9.27 -0.55
CA LYS A 33 -14.18 -10.67 -0.93
C LYS A 33 -13.23 -10.79 -2.12
N THR A 34 -13.35 -9.89 -3.09
CA THR A 34 -12.48 -9.87 -4.27
C THR A 34 -11.07 -9.41 -3.88
N VAL A 35 -10.98 -8.39 -3.04
CA VAL A 35 -9.72 -7.87 -2.50
C VAL A 35 -9.00 -8.93 -1.66
N GLU A 36 -9.70 -9.67 -0.80
CA GLU A 36 -9.12 -10.77 -0.02
C GLU A 36 -8.53 -11.86 -0.92
N LYS A 37 -9.25 -12.24 -1.98
CA LYS A 37 -8.74 -13.20 -2.99
C LYS A 37 -7.51 -12.66 -3.71
N LEU A 38 -7.48 -11.38 -4.06
CA LEU A 38 -6.31 -10.77 -4.70
C LEU A 38 -5.11 -10.74 -3.75
N GLN A 39 -5.34 -10.48 -2.46
CA GLN A 39 -4.29 -10.53 -1.44
C GLN A 39 -3.73 -11.94 -1.28
N GLU A 40 -4.58 -12.98 -1.29
CA GLU A 40 -4.15 -14.38 -1.27
C GLU A 40 -3.26 -14.71 -2.48
N VAL A 41 -3.68 -14.33 -3.68
CA VAL A 41 -2.89 -14.53 -4.92
C VAL A 41 -1.54 -13.81 -4.82
N LEU A 42 -1.51 -12.57 -4.33
CA LEU A 42 -0.26 -11.83 -4.13
C LEU A 42 0.67 -12.50 -3.12
N SER A 43 0.13 -13.00 -2.01
CA SER A 43 0.91 -13.73 -1.01
C SER A 43 1.49 -15.03 -1.56
N ASN A 44 0.73 -15.76 -2.39
CA ASN A 44 1.21 -16.98 -3.06
C ASN A 44 2.31 -16.65 -4.08
N ASN A 45 2.13 -15.61 -4.90
CA ASN A 45 3.16 -15.17 -5.85
C ASN A 45 4.46 -14.76 -5.15
N LEU A 46 4.36 -14.07 -4.01
CA LEU A 46 5.53 -13.70 -3.21
C LEU A 46 6.20 -14.94 -2.59
N HIS A 47 5.41 -15.92 -2.12
CA HIS A 47 5.95 -17.20 -1.63
C HIS A 47 6.72 -17.91 -2.74
N ASP A 48 6.14 -18.04 -3.92
CA ASP A 48 6.77 -18.72 -5.05
C ASP A 48 8.04 -18.02 -5.51
N TYR A 49 8.05 -16.68 -5.52
CA TYR A 49 9.25 -15.90 -5.78
C TYR A 49 10.40 -16.26 -4.81
N TYR A 50 10.13 -16.28 -3.50
CA TYR A 50 11.17 -16.61 -2.53
C TYR A 50 11.59 -18.08 -2.56
N VAL A 51 10.64 -19.02 -2.65
CA VAL A 51 10.92 -20.46 -2.54
C VAL A 51 11.49 -21.01 -3.84
N ASN A 52 10.84 -20.73 -4.96
CA ASN A 52 11.15 -21.38 -6.23
C ASN A 52 12.17 -20.60 -7.06
N GLN A 53 12.13 -19.26 -7.04
CA GLN A 53 13.03 -18.44 -7.87
C GLN A 53 14.32 -18.07 -7.12
N MET A 54 14.20 -17.62 -5.87
CA MET A 54 15.34 -17.22 -5.05
C MET A 54 15.97 -18.37 -4.25
N ASN A 55 15.29 -19.53 -4.15
CA ASN A 55 15.69 -20.66 -3.30
C ASN A 55 15.96 -20.25 -1.83
N GLN A 56 15.16 -19.33 -1.32
CA GLN A 56 15.25 -18.75 0.02
C GLN A 56 13.95 -18.92 0.80
N PRO A 57 13.62 -20.12 1.30
CA PRO A 57 12.36 -20.38 2.01
C PRO A 57 12.24 -19.67 3.37
N LYS A 58 13.33 -19.10 3.90
CA LYS A 58 13.37 -18.41 5.19
C LYS A 58 13.23 -16.89 5.03
N TYR A 59 12.12 -16.43 4.48
CA TYR A 59 11.87 -15.03 4.12
C TYR A 59 10.92 -14.27 5.06
N SER A 60 10.44 -14.90 6.15
CA SER A 60 9.49 -14.30 7.09
C SER A 60 9.97 -12.98 7.72
N LYS A 61 11.26 -12.89 8.05
CA LYS A 61 11.89 -11.64 8.54
C LYS A 61 11.83 -10.52 7.50
N ARG A 62 11.92 -10.87 6.21
CA ARG A 62 11.87 -9.91 5.11
C ARG A 62 10.45 -9.38 4.91
N ILE A 63 9.44 -10.25 4.99
CA ILE A 63 8.02 -9.84 5.04
C ILE A 63 7.74 -8.92 6.23
N ALA A 64 8.21 -9.27 7.43
CA ALA A 64 7.99 -8.42 8.60
C ALA A 64 8.58 -7.01 8.41
N ARG A 65 9.72 -6.89 7.75
CA ARG A 65 10.31 -5.59 7.37
C ARG A 65 9.45 -4.87 6.33
N MET A 66 8.99 -5.55 5.27
CA MET A 66 8.05 -4.97 4.29
C MET A 66 6.80 -4.40 4.96
N MET A 67 6.18 -5.17 5.86
CA MET A 67 4.98 -4.73 6.58
C MET A 67 5.26 -3.53 7.49
N LYS A 68 6.42 -3.46 8.15
CA LYS A 68 6.81 -2.28 8.94
C LYS A 68 6.92 -1.02 8.09
N ILE A 69 7.44 -1.14 6.87
CA ILE A 69 7.52 -0.03 5.91
C ILE A 69 6.13 0.39 5.48
N ASN A 70 5.30 -0.56 5.03
CA ASN A 70 3.94 -0.27 4.58
C ASN A 70 3.11 0.40 5.68
N ASN A 71 3.19 -0.06 6.93
CA ASN A 71 2.51 0.58 8.05
C ASN A 71 3.00 2.02 8.30
N THR A 72 4.30 2.28 8.10
CA THR A 72 4.86 3.64 8.23
C THR A 72 4.34 4.54 7.10
N VAL A 73 4.27 4.02 5.87
CA VAL A 73 3.71 4.73 4.72
C VAL A 73 2.24 5.07 4.97
N GLU A 74 1.43 4.12 5.48
CA GLU A 74 0.02 4.38 5.83
C GLU A 74 -0.13 5.51 6.85
N GLN A 75 0.72 5.55 7.88
CA GLN A 75 0.71 6.62 8.88
C GLN A 75 1.10 7.97 8.29
N CYS A 76 2.09 8.00 7.40
CA CYS A 76 2.47 9.21 6.67
C CYS A 76 1.33 9.71 5.79
N LEU A 77 0.71 8.84 4.99
CA LEU A 77 -0.42 9.19 4.13
C LEU A 77 -1.61 9.74 4.94
N TYR A 78 -1.91 9.14 6.10
CA TYR A 78 -2.95 9.64 6.99
C TYR A 78 -2.64 11.05 7.49
N ARG A 79 -1.41 11.29 7.99
CA ARG A 79 -0.98 12.59 8.48
C ARG A 79 -1.02 13.65 7.37
N ASP A 80 -0.56 13.29 6.18
CA ASP A 80 -0.50 14.20 5.04
C ASP A 80 -1.91 14.56 4.56
N ARG A 81 -2.86 13.62 4.63
CA ARG A 81 -4.28 13.89 4.36
C ARG A 81 -4.88 14.90 5.35
N VAL A 82 -4.68 14.70 6.66
CA VAL A 82 -5.16 15.65 7.69
C VAL A 82 -4.55 17.04 7.48
N LYS A 83 -3.27 17.12 7.12
CA LYS A 83 -2.60 18.37 6.80
C LYS A 83 -3.18 19.03 5.54
N ALA A 84 -3.46 18.25 4.50
CA ALA A 84 -4.07 18.74 3.26
C ALA A 84 -5.48 19.28 3.49
N ASP A 85 -6.30 18.60 4.30
CA ASP A 85 -7.64 19.05 4.67
C ASP A 85 -7.57 20.41 5.38
N LEU A 86 -6.61 20.60 6.29
CA LEU A 86 -6.38 21.88 6.98
C LEU A 86 -5.95 22.98 6.00
N MET A 87 -5.00 22.69 5.10
CA MET A 87 -4.53 23.65 4.10
C MET A 87 -5.63 24.10 3.15
N LYS A 88 -6.58 23.20 2.82
CA LYS A 88 -7.75 23.52 2.00
C LYS A 88 -8.68 24.50 2.70
N VAL A 89 -8.93 24.33 4.01
CA VAL A 89 -9.77 25.24 4.81
C VAL A 89 -9.19 26.65 4.89
N PHE A 90 -7.86 26.76 5.01
CA PHE A 90 -7.18 28.05 5.09
C PHE A 90 -6.75 28.61 3.73
N GLU A 91 -7.16 27.98 2.62
CA GLU A 91 -6.83 28.38 1.24
C GLU A 91 -5.33 28.64 1.01
N VAL A 92 -4.47 27.86 1.68
CA VAL A 92 -3.01 28.09 1.67
C VAL A 92 -2.41 27.90 0.28
N PHE A 93 -2.99 27.01 -0.53
CA PHE A 93 -2.54 26.72 -1.89
C PHE A 93 -3.72 26.50 -2.83
N HIS A 94 -3.59 26.97 -4.07
CA HIS A 94 -4.48 26.63 -5.18
C HIS A 94 -3.86 25.50 -5.98
N VAL A 95 -4.41 24.28 -5.86
CA VAL A 95 -3.91 23.10 -6.59
C VAL A 95 -4.80 22.84 -7.80
N GLU A 96 -4.22 22.92 -8.99
CA GLU A 96 -4.88 22.47 -10.22
C GLU A 96 -4.60 20.99 -10.44
N CYS A 97 -5.63 20.16 -10.34
CA CYS A 97 -5.53 18.71 -10.57
C CYS A 97 -6.08 18.36 -11.95
N SER A 98 -5.38 17.51 -12.69
CA SER A 98 -5.88 16.94 -13.95
C SER A 98 -7.18 16.16 -13.76
N HIS A 99 -7.35 15.49 -12.61
CA HIS A 99 -8.59 14.87 -12.21
C HIS A 99 -8.95 15.22 -10.76
N PRO A 100 -9.86 16.18 -10.55
CA PRO A 100 -10.31 16.61 -9.21
C PRO A 100 -10.76 15.43 -8.32
N GLY A 101 -11.44 14.43 -8.90
CA GLY A 101 -11.95 13.28 -8.17
C GLY A 101 -10.89 12.40 -7.49
N ILE A 102 -9.62 12.47 -7.92
CA ILE A 102 -8.53 11.68 -7.34
C ILE A 102 -8.03 12.32 -6.03
N PHE A 103 -8.05 13.65 -5.93
CA PHE A 103 -7.38 14.39 -4.86
C PHE A 103 -8.30 15.26 -4.00
N LEU A 104 -9.44 15.71 -4.53
CA LEU A 104 -10.31 16.69 -3.87
C LEU A 104 -11.54 16.07 -3.19
N ASN A 105 -11.89 14.82 -3.52
CA ASN A 105 -13.09 14.11 -3.06
C ASN A 105 -12.81 12.80 -2.29
N ALA A 106 -11.56 12.54 -1.88
CA ALA A 106 -11.14 11.27 -1.27
C ALA A 106 -11.34 11.23 0.24
#